data_AF-A0A6L8ENU6-F1
#
_entry.id   AF-A0A6L8ENU6-F1
#
_cell.length_a   1.000
_cell.length_b   1.000
_cell.length_c   1.000
_cell.angle_alpha   90.00
_cell.angle_beta   90.00
_cell.angle_gamma   90.00
#
_symmetry.space_group_name_H-M   'P 1'
#
loop_
_entity.id
_entity.type
_entity.pdbx_description
1 polymer ?
#
loop_
_entity_poly.entity_id
_entity_poly.type
_entity_poly.pdbx_seq_one_letter_code
_entity_poly.pdbx_strand_id
1 'polypeptide(L)'
;ARCFSLPDTPLLQLGVLAIWTAVFGTSVYLGLDRGIRVLANLNAVIAILFLVFVLVAGPTIFILNMSTNSIGLMFDNLFRISFWMDPIVKSGFPEDWTVFYWGWWIAYAPMVGLFVARISRGRTIREVIVGQVIWGSLGCMTFFAIGGGYSLHLEMNGTLDISSTLNESGIPAAAFAIVGSLPGGSITLFIFTILCLIFLATTLDSTAYVLASVSTRNLTGDGQPARWNRFAWAFALAITAVGLIAAGGLSTVQTSTVIAALPLFPVLVILQLSLLKWLRRDFGATLRSANYALHHLENGKTEVREV
;
A
#
# COMPACT_ATOMS: atom_id res chain seq x y z
N ALA A 1 -3.90 -21.85 -11.65
CA ALA A 1 -3.34 -23.17 -11.34
C ALA A 1 -4.25 -23.93 -10.37
N ARG A 2 -4.20 -23.68 -9.06
CA ARG A 2 -4.87 -24.49 -8.02
C ARG A 2 -6.40 -24.59 -8.14
N CYS A 3 -7.11 -23.51 -8.44
CA CYS A 3 -8.59 -23.56 -8.58
C CYS A 3 -9.07 -24.43 -9.75
N PHE A 4 -8.20 -24.67 -10.74
CA PHE A 4 -8.51 -25.42 -11.97
C PHE A 4 -7.61 -26.66 -12.13
N SER A 5 -6.86 -27.03 -11.08
CA SER A 5 -5.88 -28.13 -11.10
C SER A 5 -4.89 -28.08 -12.27
N LEU A 6 -4.53 -26.89 -12.74
CA LEU A 6 -3.56 -26.69 -13.82
C LEU A 6 -2.12 -26.64 -13.25
N PRO A 7 -1.13 -27.23 -13.94
CA PRO A 7 0.27 -27.13 -13.53
C PRO A 7 0.77 -25.69 -13.60
N ASP A 8 1.53 -25.26 -12.58
CA ASP A 8 2.15 -23.94 -12.53
C ASP A 8 3.36 -23.90 -13.46
N THR A 9 3.11 -23.52 -14.72
CA THR A 9 4.13 -23.44 -15.76
C THR A 9 4.40 -21.98 -16.12
N PRO A 10 5.64 -21.63 -16.52
CA PRO A 10 5.94 -20.28 -17.02
C PRO A 10 5.00 -19.84 -18.14
N LEU A 11 4.54 -20.78 -18.97
CA LEU A 11 3.56 -20.53 -20.03
C LEU A 11 2.18 -20.13 -19.48
N LEU A 12 1.72 -20.77 -18.39
CA LEU A 12 0.48 -20.38 -17.72
C LEU A 12 0.59 -18.99 -17.10
N GLN A 13 1.73 -18.68 -16.45
CA GLN A 13 1.98 -17.36 -15.86
C GLN A 13 1.98 -16.26 -16.94
N LEU A 14 2.66 -16.50 -18.07
CA LEU A 14 2.65 -15.60 -19.22
C LEU A 14 1.25 -15.45 -19.84
N GLY A 15 0.49 -16.53 -19.95
CA GLY A 15 -0.89 -16.50 -20.46
C GLY A 15 -1.84 -15.70 -19.56
N VAL A 16 -1.76 -15.90 -18.25
CA VAL A 16 -2.53 -15.12 -17.26
C VAL A 16 -2.15 -13.64 -17.35
N LEU A 17 -0.86 -13.35 -17.44
CA LEU A 17 -0.39 -11.97 -17.58
C LEU A 17 -0.84 -11.33 -18.90
N ALA A 18 -0.85 -12.07 -20.02
CA ALA A 18 -1.30 -11.56 -21.30
C ALA A 18 -2.80 -11.23 -21.29
N ILE A 19 -3.62 -12.14 -20.76
CA ILE A 19 -5.06 -11.91 -20.55
C ILE A 19 -5.26 -10.68 -19.66
N TRP A 20 -4.50 -10.60 -18.58
CA TRP A 20 -4.59 -9.49 -17.64
C TRP A 20 -4.17 -8.16 -18.28
N THR A 21 -3.10 -8.14 -19.06
CA THR A 21 -2.65 -6.97 -19.81
C THR A 21 -3.69 -6.53 -20.84
N ALA A 22 -4.43 -7.46 -21.44
CA ALA A 22 -5.52 -7.15 -22.36
C ALA A 22 -6.77 -6.56 -21.64
N VAL A 23 -7.20 -7.16 -20.53
CA VAL A 23 -8.30 -6.65 -19.69
C VAL A 23 -7.94 -5.27 -19.11
N PHE A 24 -6.70 -5.10 -18.72
CA PHE A 24 -6.21 -3.83 -18.21
C PHE A 24 -6.06 -2.78 -19.31
N GLY A 25 -5.45 -3.15 -20.44
CA GLY A 25 -5.27 -2.28 -21.60
C GLY A 25 -6.60 -1.73 -22.13
N THR A 26 -7.66 -2.55 -22.10
CA THR A 26 -9.02 -2.11 -22.45
C THR A 26 -9.60 -1.15 -21.42
N SER A 27 -9.42 -1.39 -20.12
CA SER A 27 -9.79 -0.44 -19.04
C SER A 27 -9.08 0.91 -19.19
N VAL A 28 -7.78 0.90 -19.50
CA VAL A 28 -6.98 2.12 -19.72
C VAL A 28 -7.48 2.89 -20.96
N TYR A 29 -7.88 2.19 -22.02
CA TYR A 29 -8.31 2.78 -23.28
C TYR A 29 -9.72 3.40 -23.22
N LEU A 30 -10.66 2.74 -22.53
CA LEU A 30 -12.07 3.13 -22.46
C LEU A 30 -12.34 4.43 -21.68
N GLY A 31 -11.35 4.97 -20.97
CA GLY A 31 -11.42 6.31 -20.37
C GLY A 31 -12.00 6.31 -18.95
N LEU A 32 -11.45 7.22 -18.14
CA LEU A 32 -11.01 6.87 -16.79
C LEU A 32 -11.77 7.50 -15.63
N ASP A 33 -12.81 8.30 -15.88
CA ASP A 33 -13.43 9.02 -14.75
C ASP A 33 -14.39 8.15 -13.93
N ARG A 34 -15.00 7.13 -14.53
CA ARG A 34 -15.90 6.20 -13.83
C ARG A 34 -15.25 4.85 -13.52
N GLY A 35 -14.42 4.31 -14.41
CA GLY A 35 -13.83 2.97 -14.30
C GLY A 35 -13.00 2.77 -13.03
N ILE A 36 -11.98 3.62 -12.80
CA ILE A 36 -11.13 3.53 -11.60
C ILE A 36 -11.97 3.63 -10.35
N ARG A 37 -12.85 4.64 -10.29
CA ARG A 37 -13.62 4.90 -9.08
C ARG A 37 -14.51 3.70 -8.75
N VAL A 38 -15.14 3.09 -9.75
CA VAL A 38 -15.96 1.89 -9.58
C VAL A 38 -15.11 0.69 -9.16
N LEU A 39 -13.99 0.42 -9.85
CA LEU A 39 -13.11 -0.70 -9.50
C LEU A 39 -12.48 -0.54 -8.12
N ALA A 40 -12.04 0.67 -7.76
CA ALA A 40 -11.46 0.96 -6.45
C ALA A 40 -12.50 0.83 -5.33
N ASN A 41 -13.73 1.34 -5.53
CA ASN A 41 -14.82 1.17 -4.58
C ASN A 41 -15.21 -0.29 -4.41
N LEU A 42 -15.34 -1.02 -5.53
CA LEU A 42 -15.61 -2.46 -5.52
C LEU A 42 -14.50 -3.22 -4.80
N ASN A 43 -13.23 -2.89 -5.07
CA ASN A 43 -12.09 -3.50 -4.41
C ASN A 43 -12.13 -3.31 -2.90
N ALA A 44 -12.39 -2.08 -2.44
CA ALA A 44 -12.51 -1.76 -1.02
C ALA A 44 -13.64 -2.55 -0.35
N VAL A 45 -14.81 -2.63 -0.99
CA VAL A 45 -15.96 -3.39 -0.47
C VAL A 45 -15.64 -4.88 -0.41
N ILE A 46 -15.11 -5.48 -1.47
CA ILE A 46 -14.75 -6.91 -1.48
C ILE A 46 -13.68 -7.20 -0.43
N ALA A 47 -12.68 -6.32 -0.27
CA ALA A 47 -11.64 -6.48 0.74
C ALA A 47 -12.18 -6.44 2.17
N ILE A 48 -13.07 -5.49 2.48
CA ILE A 48 -13.71 -5.41 3.80
C ILE A 48 -14.57 -6.64 4.04
N LEU A 49 -15.40 -7.05 3.07
CA LEU A 49 -16.25 -8.25 3.19
C LEU A 49 -15.41 -9.51 3.37
N PHE A 50 -14.30 -9.62 2.65
CA PHE A 50 -13.37 -10.75 2.78
C PHE A 50 -12.74 -10.79 4.18
N LEU A 51 -12.27 -9.66 4.70
CA LEU A 51 -11.73 -9.59 6.06
C LEU A 51 -12.77 -9.92 7.13
N VAL A 52 -14.00 -9.41 6.98
CA VAL A 52 -15.11 -9.77 7.88
C VAL A 52 -15.40 -11.26 7.81
N PHE A 53 -15.40 -11.84 6.62
CA PHE A 53 -15.56 -13.28 6.44
C PHE A 53 -14.46 -14.07 7.15
N VAL A 54 -13.19 -13.71 6.98
CA VAL A 54 -12.06 -14.37 7.67
C VAL A 54 -12.21 -14.25 9.19
N LEU A 55 -12.62 -13.09 9.69
CA LEU A 55 -12.80 -12.85 11.13
C LEU A 55 -13.90 -13.72 11.73
N VAL A 56 -15.02 -13.89 11.02
CA VAL A 56 -16.18 -14.69 11.49
C VAL A 56 -15.96 -16.19 11.27
N ALA A 57 -15.35 -16.58 10.15
CA ALA A 57 -15.08 -17.97 9.82
C ALA A 57 -13.87 -18.53 10.59
N GLY A 58 -12.94 -17.67 11.00
CA GLY A 58 -11.81 -17.99 11.84
C GLY A 58 -12.13 -17.93 13.34
N PRO A 59 -11.12 -18.14 14.19
CA PRO A 59 -11.24 -18.10 15.65
C PRO A 59 -11.33 -16.63 16.12
N THR A 60 -12.52 -16.03 16.01
CA THR A 60 -12.75 -14.59 16.23
C THR A 60 -12.15 -14.08 17.54
N ILE A 61 -12.38 -14.79 18.65
CA ILE A 61 -11.88 -14.39 19.98
C ILE A 61 -10.35 -14.39 20.02
N PHE A 62 -9.72 -15.41 19.44
CA PHE A 62 -8.26 -15.47 19.35
C PHE A 62 -7.71 -14.31 18.53
N ILE A 63 -8.29 -14.05 17.35
CA ILE A 63 -7.87 -12.96 16.48
C ILE A 63 -7.96 -11.61 17.22
N LEU A 64 -9.08 -11.34 17.89
CA LEU A 64 -9.28 -10.09 18.62
C LEU A 64 -8.29 -9.95 19.79
N ASN A 65 -8.13 -11.00 20.61
CA ASN A 65 -7.19 -10.99 21.73
C ASN A 65 -5.75 -10.80 21.27
N MET A 66 -5.34 -11.53 20.22
CA MET A 66 -3.99 -11.44 19.66
C MET A 66 -3.74 -10.06 19.04
N SER A 67 -4.75 -9.47 18.40
CA SER A 67 -4.65 -8.13 17.80
C SER A 67 -4.48 -7.06 18.87
N THR A 68 -5.27 -7.10 19.94
CA THR A 68 -5.13 -6.18 21.08
C THR A 68 -3.76 -6.32 21.75
N ASN A 69 -3.29 -7.55 21.96
CA ASN A 69 -1.95 -7.80 22.51
C ASN A 69 -0.84 -7.28 21.59
N SER A 70 -0.96 -7.51 20.28
CA SER A 70 0.01 -7.05 19.28
C SER A 70 0.15 -5.53 19.24
N ILE A 71 -0.94 -4.79 19.46
CA ILE A 71 -0.90 -3.32 19.56
C ILE A 71 -0.05 -2.90 20.77
N GLY A 72 -0.25 -3.54 21.93
CA GLY A 72 0.55 -3.27 23.12
C GLY A 72 2.05 -3.56 22.89
N LEU A 73 2.36 -4.72 22.30
CA LEU A 73 3.73 -5.12 21.97
C LEU A 73 4.41 -4.18 20.98
N MET A 74 3.66 -3.68 19.99
CA MET A 74 4.16 -2.71 19.01
C MET A 74 4.61 -1.42 19.69
N PHE A 75 3.82 -0.88 20.61
CA PHE A 75 4.18 0.34 21.34
C PHE A 75 5.33 0.11 22.32
N ASP A 76 5.35 -1.02 23.02
CA ASP A 76 6.43 -1.39 23.95
C ASP A 76 7.79 -1.51 23.23
N ASN A 77 7.79 -2.12 22.04
CA ASN A 77 9.02 -2.38 21.29
C ASN A 77 9.36 -1.32 20.24
N LEU A 78 8.56 -0.26 20.09
CA LEU A 78 8.65 0.70 18.99
C LEU A 78 10.06 1.28 18.82
N PHE A 79 10.68 1.77 19.89
CA PHE A 79 12.01 2.35 19.82
C PHE A 79 13.07 1.30 19.48
N ARG A 80 12.99 0.11 20.08
CA ARG A 80 13.94 -0.98 19.83
C ARG A 80 13.92 -1.37 18.35
N ILE A 81 12.74 -1.65 17.79
CA ILE A 81 12.62 -2.06 16.38
C ILE A 81 12.96 -0.93 15.40
N SER A 82 12.79 0.34 15.80
CA SER A 82 13.15 1.50 14.97
C SER A 82 14.66 1.64 14.74
N PHE A 83 15.49 1.15 15.67
CA PHE A 83 16.95 1.26 15.62
C PHE A 83 17.66 -0.11 15.56
N TRP A 84 16.92 -1.19 15.29
CA TRP A 84 17.49 -2.53 15.30
C TRP A 84 18.27 -2.81 14.01
N MET A 85 19.58 -2.97 14.15
CA MET A 85 20.53 -3.26 13.06
C MET A 85 21.25 -4.62 13.22
N ASP A 86 20.84 -5.40 14.22
CA ASP A 86 21.37 -6.73 14.54
C ASP A 86 22.90 -6.97 14.35
N PRO A 87 23.80 -6.13 14.91
CA PRO A 87 25.22 -6.18 14.57
C PRO A 87 25.96 -7.39 15.15
N ILE A 88 25.37 -8.07 16.15
CA ILE A 88 26.00 -9.19 16.87
C ILE A 88 25.60 -10.53 16.25
N VAL A 89 24.30 -10.83 16.22
CA VAL A 89 23.78 -12.10 15.70
C VAL A 89 23.86 -12.13 14.18
N LYS A 90 23.72 -10.97 13.52
CA LYS A 90 23.77 -10.81 12.06
C LYS A 90 22.81 -11.78 11.37
N SER A 91 21.59 -11.88 11.89
CA SER A 91 20.54 -12.75 11.36
C SER A 91 20.08 -12.36 9.95
N GLY A 92 20.39 -11.14 9.49
CA GLY A 92 19.93 -10.61 8.21
C GLY A 92 18.50 -10.07 8.22
N PHE A 93 17.78 -10.20 9.34
CA PHE A 93 16.38 -9.81 9.41
C PHE A 93 16.15 -8.29 9.17
N PRO A 94 16.92 -7.37 9.80
CA PRO A 94 16.72 -5.95 9.53
C PRO A 94 16.95 -5.60 8.05
N GLU A 95 17.90 -6.24 7.38
CA GLU A 95 18.22 -6.05 5.98
C GLU A 95 17.11 -6.57 5.07
N ASP A 96 16.66 -7.81 5.29
CA ASP A 96 15.69 -8.50 4.44
C ASP A 96 14.27 -7.91 4.56
N TRP A 97 13.93 -7.35 5.72
CA TRP A 97 12.58 -6.84 6.01
C TRP A 97 12.55 -5.33 6.22
N THR A 98 13.22 -4.82 7.26
CA THR A 98 13.09 -3.42 7.65
C THR A 98 13.65 -2.49 6.57
N VAL A 99 14.88 -2.73 6.12
CA VAL A 99 15.54 -1.93 5.07
C VAL A 99 14.81 -2.09 3.74
N PHE A 100 14.38 -3.31 3.39
CA PHE A 100 13.56 -3.55 2.21
C PHE A 100 12.26 -2.73 2.21
N TYR A 101 11.47 -2.78 3.29
CA TYR A 101 10.21 -2.02 3.36
C TYR A 101 10.46 -0.51 3.37
N TRP A 102 11.52 -0.01 4.02
CA TRP A 102 11.90 1.40 3.91
C TRP A 102 12.22 1.79 2.46
N GLY A 103 13.02 0.98 1.77
CA GLY A 103 13.31 1.18 0.35
C GLY A 103 12.04 1.19 -0.50
N TRP A 104 11.14 0.24 -0.29
CA TRP A 104 9.83 0.20 -0.94
C TRP A 104 9.08 1.51 -0.72
N TRP A 105 8.87 1.93 0.53
CA TRP A 105 8.08 3.12 0.83
C TRP A 105 8.69 4.40 0.26
N ILE A 106 10.02 4.52 0.26
CA ILE A 106 10.73 5.64 -0.36
C ILE A 106 10.48 5.67 -1.87
N ALA A 107 10.59 4.53 -2.55
CA ALA A 107 10.34 4.42 -3.98
C ALA A 107 8.87 4.75 -4.33
N TYR A 108 7.94 4.41 -3.44
CA TYR A 108 6.51 4.61 -3.63
C TYR A 108 6.00 6.01 -3.24
N ALA A 109 6.77 6.74 -2.41
CA ALA A 109 6.36 8.02 -1.85
C ALA A 109 5.96 9.09 -2.89
N PRO A 110 6.69 9.31 -4.01
CA PRO A 110 6.29 10.31 -5.00
C PRO A 110 4.93 10.00 -5.64
N MET A 111 4.68 8.72 -5.90
CA MET A 111 3.46 8.26 -6.54
C MET A 111 2.24 8.46 -5.62
N VAL A 112 2.36 8.00 -4.37
CA VAL A 112 1.30 8.18 -3.35
C VAL A 112 1.11 9.67 -3.06
N GLY A 113 2.19 10.45 -2.97
CA GLY A 113 2.12 11.88 -2.72
C GLY A 113 1.29 12.64 -3.76
N LEU A 114 1.49 12.36 -5.06
CA LEU A 114 0.71 13.00 -6.12
C LEU A 114 -0.77 12.57 -6.08
N PHE A 115 -1.03 11.29 -5.80
CA PHE A 115 -2.38 10.78 -5.66
C PHE A 115 -3.12 11.45 -4.50
N VAL A 116 -2.49 11.47 -3.31
CA VAL A 116 -3.05 12.10 -2.10
C VAL A 116 -3.27 13.59 -2.32
N ALA A 117 -2.34 14.29 -2.96
CA ALA A 117 -2.48 15.71 -3.26
C ALA A 117 -3.71 15.99 -4.13
N ARG A 118 -3.97 15.17 -5.16
CA ARG A 118 -5.13 15.32 -6.06
C ARG A 118 -6.46 15.12 -5.35
N ILE A 119 -6.57 14.12 -4.49
CA ILE A 119 -7.83 13.83 -3.76
C ILE A 119 -8.05 14.71 -2.52
N SER A 120 -7.05 15.52 -2.14
CA SER A 120 -7.06 16.34 -0.92
C SER A 120 -7.35 17.83 -1.16
N ARG A 121 -7.78 18.22 -2.37
CA ARG A 121 -8.12 19.61 -2.70
C ARG A 121 -9.17 20.16 -1.73
N GLY A 122 -8.88 21.30 -1.11
CA GLY A 122 -9.77 21.98 -0.16
C GLY A 122 -9.65 21.50 1.29
N ARG A 123 -8.77 20.54 1.61
CA ARG A 123 -8.48 20.11 2.98
C ARG A 123 -7.36 20.93 3.60
N THR A 124 -7.39 21.08 4.92
CA THR A 124 -6.27 21.65 5.68
C THR A 124 -5.08 20.68 5.69
N ILE A 125 -3.86 21.22 5.83
CA ILE A 125 -2.64 20.40 5.93
C ILE A 125 -2.77 19.38 7.09
N ARG A 126 -3.36 19.79 8.21
CA ARG A 126 -3.60 18.91 9.37
C ARG A 126 -4.50 17.73 9.00
N GLU A 127 -5.63 17.97 8.35
CA GLU A 127 -6.57 16.91 7.95
C GLU A 127 -5.91 15.93 6.97
N VAL A 128 -5.08 16.41 6.06
CA VAL A 128 -4.35 15.55 5.12
C VAL A 128 -3.35 14.66 5.86
N ILE A 129 -2.53 15.23 6.74
CA ILE A 129 -1.51 14.48 7.49
C ILE A 129 -2.17 13.47 8.43
N VAL A 130 -3.07 13.93 9.29
CA VAL A 130 -3.73 13.08 10.30
C VAL A 130 -4.60 12.02 9.63
N GLY A 131 -5.37 12.42 8.62
CA GLY A 131 -6.21 11.49 7.87
C GLY A 131 -5.40 10.39 7.19
N GLN A 132 -4.29 10.74 6.55
CA GLN A 132 -3.41 9.77 5.89
C GLN A 132 -2.75 8.80 6.88
N VAL A 133 -2.23 9.33 8.00
CA VAL A 133 -1.56 8.51 9.01
C VAL A 133 -2.55 7.55 9.68
N ILE A 134 -3.71 8.03 10.11
CA ILE A 134 -4.69 7.22 10.84
C ILE A 134 -5.32 6.18 9.93
N TRP A 135 -5.95 6.59 8.83
CA TRP A 135 -6.68 5.65 7.97
C TRP A 135 -5.76 4.66 7.26
N GLY A 136 -4.57 5.12 6.83
CA GLY A 136 -3.56 4.23 6.26
C GLY A 136 -3.09 3.18 7.26
N SER A 137 -2.77 3.58 8.48
CA SER A 137 -2.31 2.65 9.52
C SER A 137 -3.41 1.67 9.94
N LEU A 138 -4.65 2.14 10.14
CA LEU A 138 -5.77 1.28 10.51
C LEU A 138 -6.06 0.21 9.46
N GLY A 139 -5.97 0.55 8.18
CA GLY A 139 -6.14 -0.42 7.09
C GLY A 139 -5.10 -1.55 7.16
N CYS A 140 -3.82 -1.19 7.28
CA CYS A 140 -2.73 -2.15 7.43
C CYS A 140 -2.89 -3.00 8.69
N MET A 141 -3.15 -2.35 9.84
CA MET A 141 -3.34 -3.02 11.12
C MET A 141 -4.49 -4.03 11.04
N THR A 142 -5.62 -3.67 10.45
CA THR A 142 -6.79 -4.56 10.32
C THR A 142 -6.46 -5.79 9.47
N PHE A 143 -5.72 -5.61 8.37
CA PHE A 143 -5.33 -6.72 7.51
C PHE A 143 -4.38 -7.69 8.23
N PHE A 144 -3.34 -7.18 8.89
CA PHE A 144 -2.40 -8.02 9.65
C PHE A 144 -3.02 -8.65 10.90
N ALA A 145 -3.89 -7.92 11.59
CA ALA A 145 -4.66 -8.41 12.73
C ALA A 145 -5.46 -9.65 12.35
N ILE A 146 -6.28 -9.55 11.31
CA ILE A 146 -7.20 -10.62 10.91
C ILE A 146 -6.46 -11.73 10.17
N GLY A 147 -5.75 -11.40 9.10
CA GLY A 147 -5.07 -12.39 8.26
C GLY A 147 -3.88 -13.04 8.96
N GLY A 148 -3.05 -12.23 9.63
CA GLY A 148 -1.91 -12.71 10.41
C GLY A 148 -2.35 -13.48 11.65
N GLY A 149 -3.36 -13.00 12.38
CA GLY A 149 -3.93 -13.71 13.52
C GLY A 149 -4.53 -15.06 13.14
N TYR A 150 -5.25 -15.14 12.01
CA TYR A 150 -5.76 -16.41 11.49
C TYR A 150 -4.62 -17.37 11.11
N SER A 151 -3.62 -16.89 10.37
CA SER A 151 -2.47 -17.70 9.96
C SER A 151 -1.71 -18.26 11.17
N LEU A 152 -1.45 -17.41 12.18
CA LEU A 152 -0.77 -17.81 13.39
C LEU A 152 -1.54 -18.89 14.17
N HIS A 153 -2.87 -18.77 14.24
CA HIS A 153 -3.70 -19.79 14.89
C HIS A 153 -3.63 -21.15 14.18
N LEU A 154 -3.62 -21.16 12.85
CA LEU A 154 -3.51 -22.40 12.07
C LEU A 154 -2.19 -23.13 12.35
N GLU A 155 -1.08 -22.38 12.37
CA GLU A 155 0.25 -22.90 12.67
C GLU A 155 0.32 -23.44 14.10
N MET A 156 -0.08 -22.63 15.09
CA MET A 156 0.03 -22.98 16.51
C MET A 156 -0.80 -24.20 16.89
N ASN A 157 -1.93 -24.41 16.23
CA ASN A 157 -2.79 -25.58 16.47
C ASN A 157 -2.47 -26.77 15.57
N GLY A 158 -1.41 -26.70 14.75
CA GLY A 158 -1.03 -27.77 13.83
C GLY A 158 -2.10 -28.09 12.77
N THR A 159 -3.01 -27.15 12.49
CA THR A 159 -4.07 -27.32 11.47
C THR A 159 -3.51 -27.20 10.06
N LEU A 160 -2.51 -26.32 9.90
CA LEU A 160 -1.76 -26.16 8.66
C LEU A 160 -0.32 -25.85 9.04
N ASP A 161 0.63 -26.59 8.48
CA ASP A 161 2.06 -26.29 8.61
C ASP A 161 2.46 -25.27 7.54
N ILE A 162 2.33 -24.01 7.92
CA ILE A 162 2.62 -22.85 7.09
C ILE A 162 4.13 -22.70 6.92
N SER A 163 4.90 -23.00 7.97
CA SER A 163 6.36 -22.89 7.95
C SER A 163 6.98 -23.84 6.92
N SER A 164 6.58 -25.11 6.88
CA SER A 164 7.06 -26.04 5.85
C SER A 164 6.59 -25.65 4.45
N THR A 165 5.30 -25.29 4.30
CA THR A 165 4.75 -24.84 3.01
C THR A 165 5.50 -23.62 2.46
N LEU A 166 5.86 -22.67 3.32
CA LEU A 166 6.63 -21.49 2.97
C LEU A 166 8.04 -21.86 2.49
N ASN A 167 8.71 -22.76 3.20
CA ASN A 167 10.08 -23.19 2.87
C ASN A 167 10.14 -24.02 1.58
N GLU A 168 9.14 -24.88 1.33
CA GLU A 168 9.13 -25.78 0.18
C GLU A 168 8.55 -25.15 -1.08
N SER A 169 7.48 -24.35 -0.93
CA SER A 169 6.67 -23.86 -2.05
C SER A 169 6.58 -22.33 -2.15
N GLY A 170 7.20 -21.61 -1.20
CA GLY A 170 7.29 -20.15 -1.22
C GLY A 170 6.07 -19.41 -0.69
N ILE A 171 6.22 -18.08 -0.56
CA ILE A 171 5.20 -17.17 0.00
C ILE A 171 3.83 -17.27 -0.69
N PRO A 172 3.74 -17.28 -2.04
CA PRO A 172 2.44 -17.35 -2.71
C PRO A 172 1.70 -18.65 -2.36
N ALA A 173 2.41 -19.78 -2.30
CA ALA A 173 1.84 -21.07 -1.98
C ALA A 173 1.28 -21.12 -0.56
N ALA A 174 2.01 -20.56 0.41
CA ALA A 174 1.57 -20.45 1.80
C ALA A 174 0.32 -19.58 1.94
N ALA A 175 0.29 -18.40 1.29
CA ALA A 175 -0.89 -17.53 1.29
C ALA A 175 -2.14 -18.22 0.74
N PHE A 176 -2.01 -18.94 -0.38
CA PHE A 176 -3.11 -19.74 -0.92
C PHE A 176 -3.49 -20.92 -0.03
N ALA A 177 -2.56 -21.55 0.67
CA ALA A 177 -2.88 -22.63 1.60
C ALA A 177 -3.71 -22.11 2.80
N ILE A 178 -3.32 -20.97 3.36
CA ILE A 178 -4.06 -20.29 4.43
C ILE A 178 -5.48 -19.96 3.98
N VAL A 179 -5.64 -19.28 2.83
CA VAL A 179 -6.97 -18.92 2.33
C VAL A 179 -7.79 -20.15 1.97
N GLY A 180 -7.15 -21.21 1.45
CA GLY A 180 -7.81 -22.47 1.11
C GLY A 180 -8.30 -23.26 2.33
N SER A 181 -7.75 -23.01 3.51
CA SER A 181 -8.20 -23.62 4.77
C SER A 181 -9.47 -22.99 5.34
N LEU A 182 -9.91 -21.84 4.81
CA LEU A 182 -11.17 -21.23 5.20
C LEU A 182 -12.36 -22.06 4.71
N PRO A 183 -13.52 -21.99 5.39
CA PRO A 183 -14.77 -22.55 4.92
C PRO A 183 -15.08 -22.12 3.48
N GLY A 184 -15.64 -23.03 2.67
CA GLY A 184 -15.93 -22.79 1.25
C GLY A 184 -14.81 -23.15 0.27
N GLY A 185 -13.58 -23.44 0.76
CA GLY A 185 -12.49 -24.02 -0.02
C GLY A 185 -12.22 -23.29 -1.35
N SER A 186 -12.53 -23.96 -2.47
CA SER A 186 -12.32 -23.41 -3.82
C SER A 186 -13.06 -22.09 -4.09
N ILE A 187 -14.22 -21.87 -3.49
CA ILE A 187 -14.99 -20.62 -3.68
C ILE A 187 -14.24 -19.45 -3.05
N THR A 188 -13.76 -19.63 -1.82
CA THR A 188 -12.99 -18.62 -1.09
C THR A 188 -11.68 -18.30 -1.80
N LEU A 189 -10.98 -19.32 -2.31
CA LEU A 189 -9.80 -19.14 -3.14
C LEU A 189 -10.08 -18.37 -4.43
N PHE A 190 -11.22 -18.65 -5.08
CA PHE A 190 -11.64 -17.93 -6.27
C PHE A 190 -11.90 -16.45 -5.98
N ILE A 191 -12.65 -16.14 -4.91
CA ILE A 191 -12.92 -14.76 -4.48
C ILE A 191 -11.62 -14.03 -4.14
N PHE A 192 -10.73 -14.67 -3.38
CA PHE A 192 -9.42 -14.10 -3.04
C PHE A 192 -8.57 -13.83 -4.29
N THR A 193 -8.60 -14.74 -5.26
CA THR A 193 -7.91 -14.55 -6.55
C THR A 193 -8.46 -13.33 -7.29
N ILE A 194 -9.80 -13.17 -7.37
CA ILE A 194 -10.43 -12.00 -7.97
C ILE A 194 -10.03 -10.71 -7.23
N LEU A 195 -10.01 -10.74 -5.89
CA LEU A 195 -9.56 -9.62 -5.08
C LEU A 195 -8.11 -9.23 -5.39
N CYS A 196 -7.18 -10.19 -5.45
CA CYS A 196 -5.79 -9.93 -5.84
C CYS A 196 -5.68 -9.32 -7.25
N LEU A 197 -6.48 -9.82 -8.20
CA LEU A 197 -6.51 -9.30 -9.57
C LEU A 197 -6.99 -7.85 -9.64
N ILE A 198 -8.05 -7.50 -8.89
CA ILE A 198 -8.56 -6.13 -8.84
C ILE A 198 -7.57 -5.20 -8.14
N PHE A 199 -6.94 -5.64 -7.04
CA PHE A 199 -5.88 -4.88 -6.37
C PHE A 199 -4.72 -4.58 -7.30
N LEU A 200 -4.23 -5.59 -8.02
CA LEU A 200 -3.13 -5.42 -8.95
C LEU A 200 -3.51 -4.49 -10.11
N ALA A 201 -4.71 -4.66 -10.67
CA ALA A 201 -5.22 -3.81 -11.75
C ALA A 201 -5.34 -2.35 -11.32
N THR A 202 -5.99 -2.07 -10.18
CA THR A 202 -6.15 -0.70 -9.66
C THR A 202 -4.81 -0.03 -9.31
N THR A 203 -3.86 -0.83 -8.81
CA THR A 203 -2.50 -0.36 -8.52
C THR A 203 -1.75 0.02 -9.79
N LEU A 204 -1.68 -0.88 -10.79
CA LEU A 204 -1.04 -0.58 -12.07
C LEU A 204 -1.65 0.62 -12.77
N ASP A 205 -2.98 0.72 -12.74
CA ASP A 205 -3.71 1.82 -13.35
C ASP A 205 -3.31 3.18 -12.75
N SER A 206 -3.22 3.23 -11.43
CA SER A 206 -2.81 4.42 -10.68
C SER A 206 -1.34 4.76 -10.94
N THR A 207 -0.46 3.75 -11.00
CA THR A 207 0.96 3.95 -11.31
C THR A 207 1.17 4.46 -12.73
N ALA A 208 0.55 3.83 -13.73
CA ALA A 208 0.64 4.25 -15.13
C ALA A 208 0.09 5.67 -15.33
N TYR A 209 -0.97 6.01 -14.61
CA TYR A 209 -1.53 7.36 -14.59
C TYR A 209 -0.56 8.42 -14.06
N VAL A 210 0.08 8.14 -12.92
CA VAL A 210 1.06 9.05 -12.32
C VAL A 210 2.27 9.21 -13.23
N LEU A 211 2.82 8.13 -13.77
CA LEU A 211 3.95 8.17 -14.71
C LEU A 211 3.61 8.96 -15.97
N ALA A 212 2.43 8.75 -16.53
CA ALA A 212 1.94 9.54 -17.67
C ALA A 212 1.77 11.01 -17.30
N SER A 213 1.31 11.33 -16.09
CA SER A 213 1.15 12.71 -15.63
C SER A 213 2.50 13.42 -15.49
N VAL A 214 3.50 12.77 -14.89
CA VAL A 214 4.84 13.32 -14.67
C VAL A 214 5.64 13.45 -15.98
N SER A 215 5.41 12.54 -16.93
CA SER A 215 6.04 12.58 -18.26
C SER A 215 5.34 13.50 -19.27
N THR A 216 4.22 14.13 -18.89
CA THR A 216 3.49 15.07 -19.77
C THR A 216 3.91 16.51 -19.48
N ARG A 217 4.39 17.21 -20.50
CA ARG A 217 4.76 18.63 -20.41
C ARG A 217 3.51 19.50 -20.30
N ASN A 218 3.57 20.54 -19.46
CA ASN A 218 2.51 21.55 -19.28
C ASN A 218 1.14 20.96 -18.90
N LEU A 219 1.11 19.86 -18.14
CA LEU A 219 -0.13 19.34 -17.60
C LEU A 219 -0.70 20.36 -16.59
N THR A 220 -1.88 20.90 -16.88
CA THR A 220 -2.59 21.79 -15.95
C THR A 220 -3.08 20.98 -14.74
N GLY A 221 -3.39 21.64 -13.61
CA GLY A 221 -3.69 20.95 -12.35
C GLY A 221 -4.80 19.89 -12.45
N ASP A 222 -5.85 20.19 -13.21
CA ASP A 222 -6.99 19.29 -13.48
C ASP A 222 -6.85 18.55 -14.84
N GLY A 223 -5.72 18.71 -15.52
CA GLY A 223 -5.43 18.09 -16.81
C GLY A 223 -5.16 16.59 -16.69
N GLN A 224 -5.71 15.83 -17.63
CA GLN A 224 -5.48 14.39 -17.77
C GLN A 224 -4.35 14.14 -18.81
N PRO A 225 -3.38 13.25 -18.53
CA PRO A 225 -2.37 12.88 -19.53
C PRO A 225 -3.05 12.15 -20.71
N ALA A 226 -2.42 12.24 -21.88
CA ALA A 226 -2.94 11.58 -23.08
C ALA A 226 -3.10 10.07 -22.87
N ARG A 227 -4.21 9.49 -23.33
CA ARG A 227 -4.53 8.05 -23.14
C ARG A 227 -3.45 7.13 -23.68
N TRP A 228 -2.81 7.49 -24.80
CA TRP A 228 -1.72 6.71 -25.37
C TRP A 228 -0.47 6.70 -24.47
N ASN A 229 -0.14 7.82 -23.82
CA ASN A 229 1.02 7.92 -22.92
C ASN A 229 0.80 7.01 -21.71
N ARG A 230 -0.42 7.03 -21.18
CA ARG A 230 -0.83 6.13 -20.10
C ARG A 230 -0.75 4.66 -20.50
N PHE A 231 -1.22 4.32 -21.69
CA PHE A 231 -1.11 2.95 -22.22
C PHE A 231 0.35 2.52 -22.40
N ALA A 232 1.22 3.41 -22.87
CA ALA A 232 2.65 3.14 -23.00
C ALA A 232 3.30 2.81 -21.65
N TRP A 233 3.00 3.58 -20.59
CA TRP A 233 3.50 3.30 -19.24
C TRP A 233 2.91 2.02 -18.64
N ALA A 234 1.62 1.77 -18.85
CA ALA A 234 0.97 0.52 -18.48
C ALA A 234 1.68 -0.70 -19.09
N PHE A 235 1.98 -0.62 -20.39
CA PHE A 235 2.68 -1.68 -21.10
C PHE A 235 4.14 -1.84 -20.64
N ALA A 236 4.85 -0.74 -20.42
CA ALA A 236 6.21 -0.76 -19.88
C ALA A 236 6.27 -1.43 -18.49
N LEU A 237 5.34 -1.09 -17.59
CA LEU A 237 5.23 -1.72 -16.27
C LEU A 237 4.98 -3.24 -16.37
N ALA A 238 4.10 -3.67 -17.28
CA ALA A 238 3.84 -5.08 -17.50
C ALA A 238 5.08 -5.83 -17.99
N ILE A 239 5.83 -5.27 -18.95
CA ILE A 239 7.10 -5.84 -19.43
C ILE A 239 8.12 -5.92 -18.30
N THR A 240 8.28 -4.86 -17.51
CA THR A 240 9.21 -4.86 -16.37
C THR A 240 8.82 -5.93 -15.35
N ALA A 241 7.53 -6.11 -15.06
CA ALA A 241 7.07 -7.18 -14.17
C ALA A 241 7.44 -8.57 -14.71
N VAL A 242 7.30 -8.82 -16.02
CA VAL A 242 7.75 -10.09 -16.63
C VAL A 242 9.24 -10.27 -16.50
N GLY A 243 10.01 -9.23 -16.80
CA GLY A 243 11.47 -9.26 -16.71
C GLY A 243 11.94 -9.59 -15.31
N LEU A 244 11.31 -9.01 -14.28
CA LEU A 244 11.64 -9.28 -12.88
C LEU A 244 11.27 -10.70 -12.46
N ILE A 245 10.12 -11.21 -12.89
CA ILE A 245 9.71 -12.60 -12.63
C ILE A 245 10.71 -13.56 -13.30
N ALA A 246 11.09 -13.31 -14.55
CA ALA A 246 12.04 -14.14 -15.30
C ALA A 246 13.48 -14.07 -14.74
N ALA A 247 13.89 -12.94 -14.17
CA ALA A 247 15.24 -12.71 -13.67
C ALA A 247 15.51 -13.28 -12.27
N GLY A 248 14.52 -13.84 -11.58
CA GLY A 248 14.72 -14.41 -10.23
C GLY A 248 13.57 -14.16 -9.25
N GLY A 249 12.44 -13.63 -9.71
CA GLY A 249 11.23 -13.51 -8.89
C GLY A 249 11.39 -12.53 -7.74
N LEU A 250 10.93 -12.92 -6.55
CA LEU A 250 10.80 -12.02 -5.39
C LEU A 250 12.14 -11.43 -4.94
N SER A 251 13.22 -12.22 -4.90
CA SER A 251 14.53 -11.73 -4.45
C SER A 251 15.08 -10.63 -5.37
N THR A 252 14.87 -10.77 -6.68
CA THR A 252 15.24 -9.75 -7.67
C THR A 252 14.41 -8.48 -7.50
N VAL A 253 13.11 -8.62 -7.19
CA VAL A 253 12.23 -7.48 -6.89
C VAL A 253 12.69 -6.75 -5.62
N GLN A 254 13.04 -7.47 -4.56
CA GLN A 254 13.51 -6.89 -3.30
C GLN A 254 14.79 -6.08 -3.51
N THR A 255 15.79 -6.70 -4.15
CA THR A 255 17.11 -6.09 -4.37
C THR A 255 17.02 -4.85 -5.27
N SER A 256 16.27 -4.95 -6.39
CA SER A 256 16.11 -3.83 -7.32
C SER A 256 15.36 -2.65 -6.69
N THR A 257 14.38 -2.92 -5.82
CA THR A 257 13.64 -1.87 -5.10
C THR A 257 14.55 -1.06 -4.19
N VAL A 258 15.43 -1.72 -3.43
CA VAL A 258 16.37 -1.04 -2.52
C VAL A 258 17.35 -0.17 -3.31
N ILE A 259 17.91 -0.70 -4.41
CA ILE A 259 18.82 0.04 -5.29
C ILE A 259 18.12 1.27 -5.90
N ALA A 260 16.88 1.12 -6.36
CA ALA A 260 16.09 2.21 -6.93
C ALA A 260 15.67 3.28 -5.90
N ALA A 261 15.54 2.91 -4.63
CA ALA A 261 15.16 3.82 -3.55
C ALA A 261 16.31 4.74 -3.11
N LEU A 262 17.55 4.25 -3.18
CA LEU A 262 18.73 5.01 -2.76
C LEU A 262 18.86 6.41 -3.40
N PRO A 263 18.73 6.59 -4.74
CA PRO A 263 18.78 7.92 -5.35
C PRO A 263 17.57 8.80 -5.01
N LEU A 264 16.44 8.22 -4.61
CA LEU A 264 15.24 8.98 -4.23
C LEU A 264 15.33 9.54 -2.80
N PHE A 265 16.14 8.96 -1.93
CA PHE A 265 16.31 9.46 -0.57
C PHE A 265 16.70 10.96 -0.49
N PRO A 266 17.77 11.44 -1.15
CA PRO A 266 18.11 12.87 -1.14
C PRO A 266 17.02 13.74 -1.79
N VAL A 267 16.28 13.22 -2.78
CA VAL A 267 15.15 13.94 -3.40
C VAL A 267 14.04 14.18 -2.38
N LEU A 268 13.69 13.18 -1.56
CA LEU A 268 12.70 13.33 -0.50
C LEU A 268 13.15 14.35 0.55
N VAL A 269 14.43 14.38 0.92
CA VAL A 269 14.97 15.41 1.83
C VAL A 269 14.84 16.80 1.23
N ILE A 270 15.17 16.98 -0.05
CA ILE A 270 15.01 18.26 -0.75
C ILE A 270 13.53 18.69 -0.78
N LEU A 271 12.61 17.75 -1.03
CA LEU A 271 11.17 18.03 -1.01
C LEU A 271 10.68 18.48 0.37
N GLN A 272 11.14 17.83 1.44
CA GLN A 272 10.81 18.23 2.82
C GLN A 272 11.32 19.64 3.13
N LEU A 273 12.58 19.95 2.78
CA LEU A 273 13.16 21.29 2.97
C LEU A 273 12.42 22.35 2.15
N SER A 274 12.06 22.03 0.90
CA SER A 274 11.27 22.91 0.03
C SER A 274 9.89 23.20 0.61
N LEU A 275 9.20 22.18 1.11
CA LEU A 275 7.91 22.32 1.78
C LEU A 275 8.01 23.24 3.00
N LEU A 276 9.01 23.04 3.87
CA LEU A 276 9.23 23.90 5.02
C LEU A 276 9.51 25.35 4.61
N LYS A 277 10.26 25.56 3.52
CA LYS A 277 10.52 26.89 2.98
C LYS A 277 9.23 27.56 2.48
N TRP A 278 8.37 26.83 1.78
CA TRP A 278 7.08 27.34 1.29
C TRP A 278 6.12 27.65 2.44
N LEU A 279 5.98 26.75 3.40
CA LEU A 279 5.14 26.99 4.58
C LEU A 279 5.60 28.20 5.40
N ARG A 280 6.92 28.41 5.55
CA ARG A 280 7.45 29.61 6.20
C ARG A 280 7.24 30.87 5.38
N ARG A 281 7.23 30.78 4.05
CA ARG A 281 6.97 31.93 3.18
C ARG A 281 5.49 32.35 3.25
N ASP A 282 4.59 31.38 3.21
CA ASP A 282 3.15 31.62 3.13
C ASP A 282 2.54 31.93 4.51
N PHE A 283 2.99 31.22 5.55
CA PHE A 283 2.42 31.32 6.91
C PHE A 283 3.39 31.85 7.97
N GLY A 284 4.62 32.22 7.59
CA GLY A 284 5.64 32.64 8.57
C GLY A 284 5.34 33.96 9.28
N ALA A 285 4.49 34.82 8.72
CA ALA A 285 3.98 36.00 9.44
C ALA A 285 2.94 35.58 10.49
N THR A 286 1.97 34.75 10.09
CA THR A 286 0.91 34.20 10.95
C THR A 286 1.44 33.34 12.12
N LEU A 287 2.54 32.61 11.89
CA LEU A 287 3.22 31.84 12.93
C LEU A 287 4.07 32.70 13.87
N ARG A 288 4.53 33.87 13.42
CA ARG A 288 5.26 34.84 14.24
C ARG A 288 4.32 35.73 15.07
N SER A 289 3.11 35.96 14.59
CA SER A 289 2.08 36.74 15.30
C SER A 289 1.21 35.94 16.26
N ALA A 290 1.61 34.71 16.62
CA ALA A 290 0.92 33.87 17.61
C ALA A 290 0.97 34.40 19.06
N ASN A 291 1.04 35.71 19.26
CA ASN A 291 0.58 36.41 20.46
C ASN A 291 -0.84 36.94 20.20
N TYR A 292 -1.81 36.05 20.02
CA TYR A 292 -3.22 36.46 20.08
C TYR A 292 -3.71 36.24 21.51
N ALA A 293 -3.82 37.32 22.29
CA ALA A 293 -4.54 37.29 23.55
C ALA A 293 -6.05 37.34 23.27
N LEU A 294 -6.81 36.41 23.84
CA LEU A 294 -8.28 36.50 23.83
C LEU A 294 -8.69 37.70 24.70
N HIS A 295 -8.99 38.83 24.06
CA HIS A 295 -9.59 39.96 24.76
C HIS A 295 -11.10 39.73 24.92
N HIS A 296 -11.53 39.58 26.16
CA HIS A 296 -12.94 39.71 26.51
C HIS A 296 -13.29 41.20 26.53
N LEU A 297 -14.12 41.63 25.58
CA LEU A 297 -14.69 42.97 25.60
C LEU A 297 -15.74 43.04 26.72
N GLU A 298 -15.84 44.17 27.41
CA GLU A 298 -16.78 44.41 28.53
C GLU A 298 -18.26 44.15 28.15
N ASN A 299 -18.56 44.05 26.86
CA ASN A 299 -19.90 43.82 26.31
C ASN A 299 -20.20 42.33 26.04
N GLY A 300 -19.38 41.40 26.54
CA GLY A 300 -19.60 39.95 26.42
C GLY A 300 -19.34 39.35 25.03
N LYS A 301 -18.67 40.09 24.14
CA LYS A 301 -18.23 39.60 22.81
C LYS A 301 -16.73 39.34 22.80
N THR A 302 -16.32 38.26 22.15
CA THR A 302 -14.92 37.89 21.98
C THR A 302 -14.46 38.34 20.59
N GLU A 303 -13.39 39.14 20.52
CA GLU A 303 -12.79 39.58 19.26
C GLU A 303 -11.32 39.10 19.23
N VAL A 304 -10.91 38.52 18.10
CA VAL A 304 -9.52 38.08 17.90
C VAL A 304 -8.76 39.26 17.29
N ARG A 305 -7.83 39.85 18.05
CA ARG A 305 -6.94 40.90 17.55
C ARG A 305 -5.47 40.53 17.74
N GLU A 306 -4.69 40.92 16.74
CA GLU A 306 -3.24 40.79 16.71
C GLU A 306 -2.64 41.76 17.75
N VAL A 307 -1.74 41.26 18.61
CA VAL A 307 -0.98 42.08 19.57
C VAL A 307 0.32 42.54 18.94
#